data_AF-A0A534BE60-F1
#
_entry.id   AF-A0A534BE60-F1
#
_cell.length_a   1.000
_cell.length_b   1.000
_cell.length_c   1.000
_cell.angle_alpha   90.00
_cell.angle_beta   90.00
_cell.angle_gamma   90.00
#
_symmetry.space_group_name_H-M   'P 1'
#
loop_
_entity.id
_entity.type
_entity.pdbx_description
1 polymer ?
#
loop_
_entity_poly.entity_id
_entity_poly.type
_entity_poly.pdbx_seq_one_letter_code
_entity_poly.pdbx_strand_id
1 'polypeptide(L)'
;LLESELFGYEKGAFTGAAKRTAGKLESAEGGTVFLDEIGEMPPSLQAKLLRVVQERTVERVGGRVPVSLDFRLVCATNRNLDTLIGNGSFRDDLFYRISEVSIRVPPLRDRQGDSLLLAQFLLQQHSERFGKPTRGLAPDAIRAIQAYRWPGNVRELENRIKGAVIMAEGAVVTASDMGLEDPGDDPEYLNLRTARQRAEAQAVRQALAVAKGNLSRAAELLGVTRPTLYDLLGKHGIDAAQFGRHATQAPEAATATVEAAAPPGDIAGGGE
;
A
#
# COMPACT_ATOMS: atom_id res chain seq x y z
N LEU A 1 -17.29 -12.47 21.02
CA LEU A 1 -15.98 -13.15 20.96
C LEU A 1 -14.85 -12.14 21.06
N LEU A 2 -14.59 -11.33 20.03
CA LEU A 2 -13.51 -10.31 20.04
C LEU A 2 -13.57 -9.35 21.25
N GLU A 3 -14.77 -8.86 21.60
CA GLU A 3 -14.97 -8.00 22.76
C GLU A 3 -14.50 -8.64 24.07
N SER A 4 -14.95 -9.88 24.35
CA SER A 4 -14.59 -10.60 25.57
C SER A 4 -13.11 -10.97 25.62
N GLU A 5 -12.46 -11.15 24.47
CA GLU A 5 -11.01 -11.39 24.40
C GLU A 5 -10.23 -10.11 24.69
N LEU A 6 -10.59 -8.98 24.11
CA LEU A 6 -9.90 -7.71 24.30
C LEU A 6 -10.08 -7.15 25.72
N PHE A 7 -11.34 -7.07 26.17
CA PHE A 7 -11.70 -6.37 27.41
C PHE A 7 -11.88 -7.31 28.61
N GLY A 8 -11.92 -8.62 28.40
CA GLY A 8 -12.22 -9.59 29.45
C GLY A 8 -13.69 -9.64 29.81
N TYR A 9 -14.06 -10.52 30.73
CA TYR A 9 -15.45 -10.68 31.17
C TYR A 9 -15.56 -11.15 32.62
N GLU A 10 -16.64 -10.75 33.27
CA GLU A 10 -17.01 -11.21 34.61
C GLU A 10 -17.81 -12.52 34.57
N LYS A 11 -17.87 -13.22 35.71
CA LYS A 11 -18.71 -14.41 35.84
C LYS A 11 -20.18 -14.06 35.58
N GLY A 12 -20.84 -14.82 34.70
CA GLY A 12 -22.24 -14.61 34.35
C GLY A 12 -22.50 -13.53 33.29
N ALA A 13 -21.47 -12.99 32.65
CA ALA A 13 -21.63 -11.98 31.60
C ALA A 13 -22.38 -12.48 30.35
N PHE A 14 -22.31 -13.78 30.04
CA PHE A 14 -23.03 -14.46 28.96
C PHE A 14 -23.15 -15.97 29.25
N THR A 15 -23.91 -16.69 28.44
CA THR A 15 -24.07 -18.15 28.56
C THR A 15 -22.72 -18.85 28.38
N GLY A 16 -22.24 -19.54 29.41
CA GLY A 16 -20.92 -20.18 29.44
C GLY A 16 -19.80 -19.38 30.13
N ALA A 17 -20.07 -18.15 30.59
CA ALA A 17 -19.14 -17.35 31.40
C ALA A 17 -19.05 -17.87 32.86
N ALA A 18 -18.53 -19.09 33.04
CA ALA A 18 -18.49 -19.77 34.34
C ALA A 18 -17.47 -19.14 35.33
N LYS A 19 -16.44 -18.47 34.80
CA LYS A 19 -15.39 -17.81 35.57
C LYS A 19 -15.13 -16.40 35.03
N ARG A 20 -14.58 -15.53 35.89
CA ARG A 20 -13.99 -14.26 35.47
C ARG A 20 -12.72 -14.53 34.65
N THR A 21 -12.53 -13.78 33.56
CA THR A 21 -11.34 -13.87 32.70
C THR A 21 -10.84 -12.47 32.35
N ALA A 22 -9.54 -12.24 32.56
CA ALA A 22 -8.87 -11.00 32.17
C ALA A 22 -8.79 -10.88 30.64
N GLY A 23 -8.94 -9.65 30.13
CA GLY A 23 -8.80 -9.36 28.71
C GLY A 23 -7.33 -9.28 28.27
N LYS A 24 -7.10 -9.22 26.96
CA LYS A 24 -5.77 -8.99 26.39
C LYS A 24 -5.19 -7.64 26.79
N LEU A 25 -6.02 -6.61 26.93
CA LEU A 25 -5.58 -5.28 27.38
C LEU A 25 -5.06 -5.33 28.82
N GLU A 26 -5.80 -5.98 29.72
CA GLU A 26 -5.39 -6.21 31.11
C GLU A 26 -4.17 -7.12 31.22
N SER A 27 -4.07 -8.13 30.36
CA SER A 27 -2.93 -9.05 30.34
C SER A 27 -1.63 -8.40 29.84
N ALA A 28 -1.72 -7.22 29.23
CA ALA A 28 -0.59 -6.48 28.65
C ALA A 28 -0.12 -5.31 29.54
N GLU A 29 -0.51 -5.31 30.82
CA GLU A 29 -0.07 -4.32 31.81
C GLU A 29 1.46 -4.18 31.86
N GLY A 30 1.96 -2.95 31.80
CA GLY A 30 3.37 -2.59 31.69
C GLY A 30 4.01 -2.95 30.34
N GLY A 31 3.23 -3.40 29.35
CA GLY A 31 3.69 -4.00 28.10
C GLY A 31 3.25 -3.26 26.85
N THR A 32 3.15 -4.00 25.75
CA THR A 32 2.69 -3.48 24.45
C THR A 32 1.53 -4.32 23.92
N VAL A 33 0.47 -3.64 23.49
CA VAL A 33 -0.67 -4.24 22.79
C VAL A 33 -0.51 -3.95 21.30
N PHE A 34 -0.46 -5.00 20.49
CA PHE A 34 -0.49 -4.90 19.04
C PHE A 34 -1.88 -5.30 18.52
N LEU A 35 -2.57 -4.36 17.88
CA LEU A 35 -3.86 -4.60 17.23
C LEU A 35 -3.67 -4.61 15.71
N ASP A 36 -3.75 -5.78 15.11
CA ASP A 36 -3.79 -5.92 13.65
C ASP A 36 -5.20 -5.69 13.12
N GLU A 37 -5.30 -5.25 11.87
CA GLU A 37 -6.56 -5.00 11.16
C GLU A 37 -7.55 -4.09 11.92
N ILE A 38 -7.07 -3.02 12.56
CA ILE A 38 -7.92 -2.12 13.37
C ILE A 38 -9.11 -1.53 12.57
N GLY A 39 -8.97 -1.41 11.25
CA GLY A 39 -10.03 -0.92 10.36
C GLY A 39 -11.24 -1.86 10.22
N GLU A 40 -11.11 -3.13 10.61
CA GLU A 40 -12.21 -4.12 10.61
C GLU A 40 -12.95 -4.15 11.96
N MET A 41 -12.52 -3.33 12.93
CA MET A 41 -13.14 -3.29 14.25
C MET A 41 -14.58 -2.77 14.18
N PRO A 42 -15.58 -3.48 14.73
CA PRO A 42 -16.96 -3.00 14.76
C PRO A 42 -17.11 -1.66 15.52
N PRO A 43 -18.05 -0.77 15.13
CA PRO A 43 -18.20 0.56 15.74
C PRO A 43 -18.37 0.56 17.26
N SER A 44 -19.06 -0.45 17.82
CA SER A 44 -19.24 -0.59 19.27
C SER A 44 -17.92 -0.82 20.00
N LEU A 45 -17.00 -1.57 19.39
CA LEU A 45 -15.68 -1.83 19.97
C LEU A 45 -14.75 -0.64 19.77
N GLN A 46 -14.89 0.11 18.68
CA GLN A 46 -14.16 1.37 18.48
C GLN A 46 -14.45 2.37 19.62
N ALA A 47 -15.72 2.53 20.00
CA ALA A 47 -16.10 3.41 21.11
C ALA A 47 -15.52 2.94 22.46
N LYS A 48 -15.45 1.62 22.69
CA LYS A 48 -14.83 1.07 23.91
C LYS A 48 -13.32 1.25 23.91
N LEU A 49 -12.66 0.97 22.79
CA LEU A 49 -11.22 1.16 22.65
C LEU A 49 -10.84 2.63 22.84
N LEU A 50 -11.62 3.57 22.30
CA LEU A 50 -11.44 5.00 22.53
C LEU A 50 -11.40 5.33 24.02
N ARG A 51 -12.37 4.84 24.80
CA ARG A 51 -12.39 5.04 26.26
C ARG A 51 -11.15 4.46 26.92
N VAL A 52 -10.73 3.25 26.55
CA VAL A 52 -9.51 2.66 27.10
C VAL A 52 -8.28 3.53 26.82
N VAL A 53 -8.12 4.00 25.58
CA VAL A 53 -6.98 4.81 25.17
C VAL A 53 -6.97 6.17 25.89
N GLN A 54 -8.15 6.77 26.10
CA GLN A 54 -8.29 8.07 26.77
C GLN A 54 -8.17 7.98 28.29
N GLU A 55 -8.91 7.07 28.91
CA GLU A 55 -9.07 7.00 30.38
C GLU A 55 -8.03 6.09 31.03
N ARG A 56 -7.30 5.28 30.25
CA ARG A 56 -6.36 4.28 30.78
C ARG A 56 -7.00 3.33 31.79
N THR A 57 -8.26 2.99 31.53
CA THR A 57 -8.99 1.99 32.29
C THR A 57 -9.81 1.10 31.36
N VAL A 58 -10.15 -0.10 31.82
CA VAL A 58 -11.06 -1.00 31.13
C VAL A 58 -12.13 -1.52 32.07
N GLU A 59 -13.35 -1.64 31.56
CA GLU A 59 -14.44 -2.38 32.19
C GLU A 59 -14.60 -3.73 31.49
N ARG A 60 -14.57 -4.81 32.28
CA ARG A 60 -14.84 -6.16 31.75
C ARG A 60 -16.29 -6.27 31.31
N VAL A 61 -16.55 -7.09 30.31
CA VAL A 61 -17.93 -7.38 29.87
C VAL A 61 -18.73 -7.96 31.05
N GLY A 62 -19.90 -7.36 31.31
CA GLY A 62 -20.76 -7.72 32.45
C GLY A 62 -20.30 -7.18 33.81
N GLY A 63 -19.16 -6.49 33.87
CA GLY A 63 -18.66 -5.80 35.05
C GLY A 63 -18.85 -4.29 34.99
N ARG A 64 -18.74 -3.62 36.14
CA ARG A 64 -18.73 -2.16 36.28
C ARG A 64 -17.51 -1.65 37.06
N VAL A 65 -16.60 -2.56 37.42
CA VAL A 65 -15.40 -2.21 38.16
C VAL A 65 -14.34 -1.83 37.14
N PRO A 66 -13.92 -0.55 37.07
CA PRO A 66 -12.84 -0.15 36.19
C PRO A 66 -11.53 -0.73 36.70
N VAL A 67 -10.69 -1.14 35.74
CA VAL A 67 -9.35 -1.68 35.98
C VAL A 67 -8.38 -0.72 35.33
N SER A 68 -7.47 -0.12 36.09
CA SER A 68 -6.43 0.75 35.53
C SER A 68 -5.48 -0.06 34.65
N LEU A 69 -5.07 0.55 33.54
CA LEU A 69 -4.21 -0.04 32.55
C LEU A 69 -3.04 0.88 32.21
N ASP A 70 -1.84 0.32 32.18
CA ASP A 70 -0.66 0.95 31.58
C ASP A 70 -0.11 0.07 30.46
N PHE A 71 -0.17 0.54 29.22
CA PHE A 71 0.37 -0.18 28.08
C PHE A 71 0.70 0.78 26.93
N ARG A 72 1.61 0.35 26.06
CA ARG A 72 1.84 0.96 24.76
C ARG A 72 0.90 0.35 23.72
N LEU A 73 0.17 1.17 22.98
CA LEU A 73 -0.66 0.71 21.86
C LEU A 73 0.10 0.82 20.54
N VAL A 74 0.06 -0.24 19.74
CA VAL A 74 0.51 -0.24 18.34
C VAL A 74 -0.60 -0.83 17.49
N CYS A 75 -1.03 -0.12 16.45
CA CYS A 75 -2.10 -0.56 15.56
C CYS A 75 -1.57 -0.74 14.14
N ALA A 76 -2.12 -1.71 13.41
CA ALA A 76 -1.89 -1.91 11.98
C ALA A 76 -3.21 -2.07 11.24
N THR A 77 -3.23 -1.69 9.96
CA THR A 77 -4.39 -1.88 9.07
C THR A 77 -3.94 -1.86 7.62
N ASN A 78 -4.63 -2.63 6.78
CA ASN A 78 -4.52 -2.58 5.32
C ASN A 78 -5.59 -1.66 4.67
N ARG A 79 -6.53 -1.15 5.46
CA ARG A 79 -7.60 -0.25 5.00
C ARG A 79 -7.16 1.20 5.04
N ASN A 80 -7.73 2.00 4.13
CA ASN A 80 -7.62 3.46 4.19
C ASN A 80 -8.60 4.00 5.24
N LEU A 81 -8.09 4.38 6.41
CA LEU A 81 -8.93 4.87 7.52
C LEU A 81 -9.62 6.18 7.20
N ASP A 82 -9.02 7.08 6.42
CA ASP A 82 -9.67 8.34 6.01
C ASP A 82 -10.95 8.06 5.20
N THR A 83 -10.92 7.05 4.33
CA THR A 83 -12.10 6.61 3.58
C THR A 83 -13.16 5.99 4.49
N LEU A 84 -12.74 5.22 5.50
CA LEU A 84 -13.67 4.62 6.48
C LEU A 84 -14.26 5.66 7.44
N ILE A 85 -13.55 6.75 7.71
CA ILE A 85 -14.09 7.90 8.44
C ILE A 85 -15.14 8.61 7.58
N GLY A 86 -14.80 8.89 6.31
CA GLY A 86 -15.72 9.56 5.38
C GLY A 86 -17.03 8.82 5.14
N ASN A 87 -17.04 7.48 5.28
CA ASN A 87 -18.26 6.66 5.16
C ASN A 87 -18.92 6.29 6.51
N GLY A 88 -18.38 6.79 7.64
CA GLY A 88 -18.92 6.54 8.99
C GLY A 88 -18.66 5.14 9.55
N SER A 89 -17.85 4.30 8.88
CA SER A 89 -17.50 2.96 9.37
C SER A 89 -16.35 2.96 10.38
N PHE A 90 -15.58 4.05 10.46
CA PHE A 90 -14.54 4.26 11.45
C PHE A 90 -14.69 5.62 12.13
N ARG A 91 -14.48 5.67 13.44
CA ARG A 91 -14.63 6.91 14.20
C ARG A 91 -13.40 7.81 14.04
N ASP A 92 -13.66 9.09 13.79
CA ASP A 92 -12.65 10.14 13.70
C ASP A 92 -11.91 10.33 15.03
N ASP A 93 -12.65 10.35 16.15
CA ASP A 93 -12.10 10.53 17.50
C ASP A 93 -11.09 9.44 17.89
N LEU A 94 -11.35 8.18 17.52
CA LEU A 94 -10.43 7.07 17.71
C LEU A 94 -9.21 7.19 16.81
N PHE A 95 -9.41 7.53 15.53
CA PHE A 95 -8.31 7.70 14.59
C PHE A 95 -7.27 8.67 15.12
N TYR A 96 -7.68 9.87 15.54
CA TYR A 96 -6.77 10.89 16.06
C TYR A 96 -6.04 10.47 17.34
N ARG A 97 -6.58 9.53 18.13
CA ARG A 97 -5.93 9.00 19.34
C ARG A 97 -4.91 7.91 19.06
N ILE A 98 -5.05 7.17 17.96
CA ILE A 98 -4.15 6.05 17.63
C ILE A 98 -3.13 6.40 16.55
N SER A 99 -3.31 7.51 15.82
CA SER A 99 -2.48 7.90 14.68
C SER A 99 -1.38 8.92 14.97
N GLU A 100 -1.09 9.19 16.26
CA GLU A 100 -0.09 10.18 16.71
C GLU A 100 1.28 10.00 16.03
N VAL A 101 1.71 8.74 15.87
CA VAL A 101 2.85 8.39 15.02
C VAL A 101 2.41 7.31 14.03
N SER A 102 2.43 7.67 12.75
CA SER A 102 2.00 6.78 11.67
C SER A 102 3.18 6.37 10.79
N ILE A 103 3.34 5.06 10.56
CA ILE A 103 4.36 4.50 9.67
C ILE A 103 3.66 3.88 8.47
N ARG A 104 3.97 4.39 7.28
CA ARG A 104 3.47 3.80 6.03
C ARG A 104 4.40 2.70 5.57
N VAL A 105 3.92 1.46 5.56
CA VAL A 105 4.66 0.31 5.02
C VAL A 105 4.49 0.29 3.49
N PRO A 106 5.55 0.46 2.70
CA PRO A 106 5.45 0.41 1.25
C PRO A 106 5.22 -1.03 0.78
N PRO A 107 4.42 -1.23 -0.30
CA PRO A 107 4.27 -2.53 -0.92
C PRO A 107 5.59 -2.99 -1.55
N LEU A 108 5.74 -4.30 -1.77
CA LEU A 108 6.98 -4.89 -2.27
C LEU A 108 7.43 -4.33 -3.62
N ARG A 109 6.49 -4.02 -4.52
CA ARG A 109 6.77 -3.39 -5.82
C ARG A 109 7.46 -2.03 -5.75
N ASP A 110 7.30 -1.30 -4.64
CA ASP A 110 7.91 0.02 -4.45
C ASP A 110 9.31 -0.11 -3.83
N ARG A 111 9.72 -1.34 -3.46
CA ARG A 111 10.99 -1.66 -2.80
C ARG A 111 11.93 -2.34 -3.81
N GLN A 112 12.55 -1.54 -4.68
CA GLN A 112 13.40 -2.06 -5.76
C GLN A 112 14.53 -2.93 -5.22
N GLY A 113 14.67 -4.15 -5.75
CA GLY A 113 15.70 -5.11 -5.34
C GLY A 113 15.33 -6.00 -4.14
N ASP A 114 14.41 -5.56 -3.28
CA ASP A 114 14.03 -6.32 -2.08
C ASP A 114 13.33 -7.64 -2.42
N SER A 115 12.58 -7.72 -3.53
CA SER A 115 11.91 -8.96 -3.95
C SER A 115 12.91 -10.10 -4.16
N LEU A 116 14.05 -9.82 -4.80
CA LEU A 116 15.09 -10.81 -5.05
C LEU A 116 15.84 -11.19 -3.76
N LEU A 117 16.16 -10.21 -2.92
CA LEU A 117 16.82 -10.46 -1.63
C LEU A 117 15.95 -11.33 -0.72
N LEU A 118 14.66 -10.98 -0.60
CA LEU A 118 13.69 -11.75 0.17
C LEU A 118 13.49 -13.15 -0.42
N ALA A 119 13.43 -13.27 -1.75
CA ALA A 119 13.31 -14.56 -2.41
C ALA A 119 14.47 -15.50 -2.06
N GLN A 120 15.71 -15.01 -2.07
CA GLN A 120 16.90 -15.79 -1.70
C GLN A 120 16.87 -16.22 -0.23
N PHE A 121 16.50 -15.30 0.67
CA PHE A 121 16.34 -15.61 2.10
C PHE A 121 15.29 -16.70 2.34
N LEU A 122 14.11 -16.55 1.75
CA LEU A 122 12.99 -17.50 1.86
C LEU A 122 13.33 -18.85 1.23
N LEU A 123 14.04 -18.85 0.10
CA LEU A 123 14.52 -20.06 -0.57
C LEU A 123 15.43 -20.85 0.37
N GLN A 124 16.41 -20.20 0.99
CA GLN A 124 17.31 -20.85 1.93
C GLN A 124 16.55 -21.41 3.13
N GLN A 125 15.70 -20.58 3.76
CA GLN A 125 14.91 -20.97 4.92
C GLN A 125 14.02 -22.18 4.66
N HIS A 126 13.31 -22.21 3.52
CA HIS A 126 12.43 -23.32 3.17
C HIS A 126 13.19 -24.56 2.73
N SER A 127 14.31 -24.41 2.02
CA SER A 127 15.11 -25.55 1.59
C SER A 127 15.75 -26.28 2.78
N GLU A 128 16.22 -25.53 3.78
CA GLU A 128 16.67 -26.10 5.06
C GLU A 128 15.52 -26.80 5.80
N ARG A 129 14.37 -26.13 5.92
CA ARG A 129 13.20 -26.68 6.61
C ARG A 129 12.68 -27.98 5.99
N PHE A 130 12.76 -28.12 4.68
CA PHE A 130 12.27 -29.30 3.96
C PHE A 130 13.37 -30.32 3.61
N GLY A 131 14.62 -30.07 4.00
CA GLY A 131 15.74 -30.95 3.65
C GLY A 131 15.99 -31.06 2.14
N LYS A 132 15.64 -30.02 1.37
CA LYS A 132 15.83 -29.97 -0.09
C LYS A 132 17.24 -29.48 -0.44
N PRO A 133 17.86 -30.00 -1.52
CA PRO A 133 19.18 -29.58 -1.97
C PRO A 133 19.17 -28.24 -2.72
N THR A 134 17.99 -27.66 -2.95
CA THR A 134 17.81 -26.43 -3.70
C THR A 134 18.41 -25.24 -2.95
N ARG A 135 19.34 -24.52 -3.59
CA ARG A 135 20.08 -23.40 -2.97
C ARG A 135 20.11 -22.15 -3.82
N GLY A 136 19.75 -22.23 -5.11
CA GLY A 136 19.84 -21.11 -6.03
C GLY A 136 18.51 -20.78 -6.72
N LEU A 137 18.46 -19.58 -7.29
CA LEU A 137 17.47 -19.17 -8.27
C LEU A 137 18.13 -19.22 -9.64
N ALA A 138 17.47 -19.84 -10.61
CA ALA A 138 17.91 -19.81 -12.00
C ALA A 138 17.71 -18.41 -12.61
N PRO A 139 18.44 -18.04 -13.70
CA PRO A 139 18.36 -16.70 -14.29
C PRO A 139 16.94 -16.27 -14.70
N ASP A 140 16.13 -17.19 -15.21
CA ASP A 140 14.72 -17.00 -15.54
C ASP A 140 13.88 -16.66 -14.29
N ALA A 141 14.10 -17.38 -13.18
CA ALA A 141 13.44 -17.09 -11.91
C ALA A 141 13.79 -15.70 -11.39
N ILE A 142 15.06 -15.29 -11.49
CA ILE A 142 15.52 -13.96 -11.09
C ILE A 142 14.79 -12.87 -11.87
N ARG A 143 14.74 -13.00 -13.21
CA ARG A 143 14.03 -12.04 -14.07
C ARG A 143 12.54 -12.00 -13.74
N ALA A 144 11.91 -13.17 -13.60
CA ALA A 144 10.50 -13.28 -13.26
C ALA A 144 10.20 -12.60 -11.91
N ILE A 145 11.05 -12.81 -10.89
CA ILE A 145 10.88 -12.19 -9.56
C ILE A 145 11.00 -10.66 -9.63
N GLN A 146 11.92 -10.14 -10.44
CA GLN A 146 12.14 -8.70 -10.60
C GLN A 146 11.04 -8.03 -11.44
N ALA A 147 10.52 -8.72 -12.45
CA ALA A 147 9.48 -8.19 -13.32
C ALA A 147 8.07 -8.26 -12.71
N TYR A 148 7.82 -9.22 -11.82
CA TYR A 148 6.51 -9.43 -11.24
C TYR A 148 6.12 -8.32 -10.25
N ARG A 149 4.85 -7.90 -10.27
CA ARG A 149 4.35 -6.77 -9.45
C ARG A 149 4.05 -7.13 -7.99
N TRP A 150 4.04 -8.41 -7.63
CA TRP A 150 3.78 -8.87 -6.26
C TRP A 150 2.53 -8.24 -5.62
N PRO A 151 1.33 -8.41 -6.22
CA PRO A 151 0.08 -7.86 -5.66
C PRO A 151 -0.20 -8.36 -4.23
N GLY A 152 0.18 -9.60 -3.89
CA GLY A 152 0.08 -10.14 -2.53
C GLY A 152 1.30 -9.84 -1.64
N ASN A 153 2.20 -8.96 -2.07
CA ASN A 153 3.42 -8.56 -1.36
C ASN A 153 4.29 -9.77 -0.95
N VAL A 154 4.98 -9.67 0.18
CA VAL A 154 5.89 -10.69 0.70
C VAL A 154 5.18 -12.03 0.94
N ARG A 155 3.88 -12.03 1.32
CA ARG A 155 3.12 -13.28 1.52
C ARG A 155 2.97 -14.08 0.24
N GLU A 156 2.71 -13.42 -0.89
CA GLU A 156 2.67 -14.09 -2.19
C GLU A 156 4.04 -14.62 -2.59
N LEU A 157 5.10 -13.80 -2.41
CA LEU A 157 6.48 -14.22 -2.67
C LEU A 157 6.86 -15.47 -1.87
N GLU A 158 6.60 -15.47 -0.56
CA GLU A 158 6.83 -16.60 0.33
C GLU A 158 6.08 -17.85 -0.14
N ASN A 159 4.79 -17.73 -0.46
CA ASN A 159 4.00 -18.87 -0.93
C ASN A 159 4.54 -19.46 -2.23
N ARG A 160 4.92 -18.60 -3.20
CA ARG A 160 5.49 -19.06 -4.48
C ARG A 160 6.86 -19.72 -4.28
N ILE A 161 7.75 -19.12 -3.49
CA ILE A 161 9.07 -19.71 -3.19
C ILE A 161 8.92 -21.03 -2.44
N LYS A 162 8.05 -21.09 -1.42
CA LYS A 162 7.77 -22.32 -0.69
C LYS A 162 7.26 -23.42 -1.61
N GLY A 163 6.32 -23.11 -2.50
CA GLY A 163 5.81 -24.03 -3.51
C GLY A 163 6.92 -24.52 -4.45
N ALA A 164 7.73 -23.60 -4.95
CA ALA A 164 8.84 -23.91 -5.84
C ALA A 164 9.89 -24.83 -5.19
N VAL A 165 10.23 -24.62 -3.91
CA VAL A 165 11.16 -25.51 -3.18
C VAL A 165 10.61 -26.93 -3.04
N ILE A 166 9.29 -27.07 -2.85
CA ILE A 166 8.64 -28.38 -2.76
C ILE A 166 8.71 -29.11 -4.12
N MET A 167 8.42 -28.38 -5.20
CA MET A 167 8.39 -28.91 -6.57
C MET A 167 9.76 -29.12 -7.18
N ALA A 168 10.77 -28.34 -6.78
CA ALA A 168 12.09 -28.39 -7.38
C ALA A 168 12.70 -29.81 -7.27
N GLU A 169 13.11 -30.32 -8.42
CA GLU A 169 13.81 -31.60 -8.57
C GLU A 169 15.35 -31.44 -8.50
N GLY A 170 15.85 -30.19 -8.51
CA GLY A 170 17.28 -29.87 -8.60
C GLY A 170 17.79 -28.86 -7.58
N ALA A 171 19.02 -28.38 -7.83
CA ALA A 171 19.73 -27.42 -6.98
C ALA A 171 19.26 -25.97 -7.14
N VAL A 172 18.45 -25.68 -8.16
CA VAL A 172 17.95 -24.34 -8.47
C VAL A 172 16.43 -24.34 -8.68
N VAL A 173 15.79 -23.25 -8.27
CA VAL A 173 14.38 -22.93 -8.58
C VAL A 173 14.31 -22.15 -9.89
N THR A 174 13.42 -22.55 -10.79
CA THR A 174 13.11 -21.89 -12.07
C THR A 174 11.87 -20.99 -11.96
N ALA A 175 11.62 -20.16 -12.98
CA ALA A 175 10.40 -19.35 -13.04
C ALA A 175 9.14 -20.24 -13.08
N SER A 176 9.23 -21.39 -13.77
CA SER A 176 8.14 -22.35 -13.89
C SER A 176 7.77 -22.97 -12.53
N ASP A 177 8.75 -23.30 -11.70
CA ASP A 177 8.51 -23.83 -10.34
C ASP A 177 7.72 -22.84 -9.46
N MET A 178 7.87 -21.53 -9.72
CA MET A 178 7.15 -20.45 -9.04
C MET A 178 5.79 -20.11 -9.66
N GLY A 179 5.43 -20.76 -10.77
CA GLY A 179 4.26 -20.41 -11.58
C GLY A 179 4.30 -18.97 -12.09
N LEU A 180 5.50 -18.50 -12.46
CA LEU A 180 5.71 -17.19 -13.07
C LEU A 180 6.11 -17.36 -14.53
N GLU A 181 5.71 -16.39 -15.35
CA GLU A 181 6.18 -16.29 -16.73
C GLU A 181 7.58 -15.67 -16.72
N ASP A 182 8.51 -16.29 -17.44
CA ASP A 182 9.79 -15.65 -17.75
C ASP A 182 9.50 -14.54 -18.77
N PRO A 183 9.76 -13.27 -18.45
CA PRO A 183 9.63 -12.18 -19.42
C PRO A 183 10.61 -12.34 -20.61
N GLY A 184 11.50 -13.33 -20.55
CA GLY A 184 12.46 -13.68 -21.58
C GLY A 184 13.85 -13.11 -21.29
N ASP A 185 14.84 -13.55 -22.06
CA ASP A 185 16.15 -12.91 -22.14
C ASP A 185 16.01 -11.56 -22.84
N ASP A 186 15.49 -10.56 -22.12
CA ASP A 186 15.88 -9.20 -22.39
C ASP A 186 17.14 -8.93 -21.54
N PRO A 187 18.37 -9.04 -22.11
CA PRO A 187 19.62 -8.80 -21.39
C PRO A 187 19.72 -7.40 -20.76
N GLU A 188 18.74 -6.53 -21.04
CA GLU A 188 18.56 -5.22 -20.45
C GLU A 188 18.25 -5.20 -18.93
N TYR A 189 17.74 -6.28 -18.32
CA TYR A 189 17.31 -6.23 -16.91
C TYR A 189 18.45 -6.22 -15.88
N LEU A 190 19.63 -6.73 -16.23
CA LEU A 190 20.81 -6.77 -15.36
C LEU A 190 22.00 -5.97 -15.92
N ASN A 191 21.85 -5.32 -17.07
CA ASN A 191 22.91 -4.52 -17.67
C ASN A 191 22.92 -3.10 -17.07
N LEU A 192 23.99 -2.77 -16.33
CA LEU A 192 24.18 -1.44 -15.73
C LEU A 192 24.07 -0.30 -16.76
N ARG A 193 24.54 -0.52 -18.00
CA ARG A 193 24.42 0.46 -19.09
C ARG A 193 22.96 0.75 -19.40
N THR A 194 22.15 -0.29 -19.51
CA THR A 194 20.72 -0.14 -19.80
C THR A 194 19.97 0.45 -18.60
N ALA A 195 20.27 -0.01 -17.38
CA ALA A 195 19.68 0.56 -16.17
C ALA A 195 19.94 2.08 -16.08
N ARG A 196 21.19 2.50 -16.36
CA ARG A 196 21.57 3.91 -16.44
C ARG A 196 20.81 4.62 -17.57
N GLN A 197 20.70 4.02 -18.75
CA GLN A 197 19.96 4.62 -19.88
C GLN A 197 18.47 4.81 -19.56
N ARG A 198 17.81 3.81 -18.95
CA ARG A 198 16.40 3.87 -18.54
C ARG A 198 16.19 4.97 -17.48
N ALA A 199 17.04 5.02 -16.46
CA ALA A 199 16.98 6.06 -15.42
C ALA A 199 17.23 7.46 -15.98
N GLU A 200 18.22 7.61 -16.86
CA GLU A 200 18.56 8.86 -17.53
C GLU A 200 17.39 9.34 -18.42
N ALA A 201 16.80 8.45 -19.21
CA ALA A 201 15.64 8.77 -20.03
C ALA A 201 14.41 9.15 -19.20
N GLN A 202 14.16 8.45 -18.08
CA GLN A 202 13.06 8.78 -17.16
C GLN A 202 13.24 10.16 -16.53
N ALA A 203 14.43 10.47 -16.03
CA ALA A 203 14.74 11.78 -15.44
C ALA A 203 14.53 12.91 -16.47
N VAL A 204 15.00 12.73 -17.71
CA VAL A 204 14.81 13.70 -18.79
C VAL A 204 13.33 13.92 -19.11
N ARG A 205 12.53 12.86 -19.24
CA ARG A 205 11.08 12.98 -19.48
C ARG A 205 10.36 13.69 -18.34
N GLN A 206 10.72 13.39 -17.08
CA GLN A 206 10.12 14.03 -15.92
C GLN A 206 10.46 15.53 -15.85
N ALA A 207 11.73 15.89 -16.09
CA ALA A 207 12.16 17.28 -16.12
C ALA A 207 11.49 18.07 -17.25
N LEU A 208 11.34 17.48 -18.44
CA LEU A 208 10.59 18.07 -19.55
C LEU A 208 9.10 18.23 -19.23
N ALA A 209 8.47 17.26 -18.57
CA ALA A 209 7.07 17.34 -18.16
C ALA A 209 6.84 18.49 -17.16
N VAL A 210 7.69 18.60 -16.13
CA VAL A 210 7.64 19.70 -15.16
C VAL A 210 7.92 21.05 -15.81
N ALA A 211 8.88 21.09 -16.73
CA ALA A 211 9.24 22.29 -17.48
C ALA A 211 8.28 22.61 -18.65
N LYS A 212 7.23 21.80 -18.86
CA LYS A 212 6.28 21.94 -19.99
C LYS A 212 6.99 22.09 -21.35
N GLY A 213 8.02 21.27 -21.57
CA GLY A 213 8.83 21.31 -22.79
C GLY A 213 9.85 22.45 -22.85
N ASN A 214 9.97 23.31 -21.83
CA ASN A 214 11.02 24.34 -21.80
C ASN A 214 12.40 23.72 -21.50
N LEU A 215 13.22 23.61 -22.55
CA LEU A 215 14.55 23.02 -22.51
C LEU A 215 15.50 23.71 -21.52
N SER A 216 15.41 25.03 -21.39
CA SER A 216 16.27 25.79 -20.48
C SER A 216 15.97 25.43 -19.03
N ARG A 217 14.69 25.36 -18.70
CA ARG A 217 14.21 25.02 -17.36
C ARG A 217 14.42 23.53 -17.05
N ALA A 218 14.23 22.65 -18.03
CA ALA A 218 14.50 21.23 -17.86
C ALA A 218 15.98 20.93 -17.59
N ALA A 219 16.90 21.60 -18.28
CA ALA A 219 18.34 21.46 -18.06
C ALA A 219 18.75 21.90 -16.64
N GLU A 220 18.17 23.01 -16.16
CA GLU A 220 18.36 23.51 -14.80
C GLU A 220 17.85 22.51 -13.75
N LEU A 221 16.64 21.95 -13.93
CA LEU A 221 16.07 20.95 -13.03
C LEU A 221 16.90 19.66 -12.96
N LEU A 222 17.56 19.30 -14.07
CA LEU A 222 18.45 18.14 -14.16
C LEU A 222 19.87 18.43 -13.66
N GLY A 223 20.21 19.69 -13.39
CA GLY A 223 21.56 20.09 -13.00
C GLY A 223 22.61 19.93 -14.11
N VAL A 224 22.19 19.99 -15.38
CA VAL A 224 23.08 19.82 -16.56
C VAL A 224 23.05 21.05 -17.46
N THR A 225 24.02 21.15 -18.35
CA THR A 225 24.05 22.23 -19.36
C THR A 225 23.03 21.96 -20.48
N ARG A 226 22.59 23.01 -21.19
CA ARG A 226 21.69 22.85 -22.34
C ARG A 226 22.26 21.93 -23.44
N PRO A 227 23.55 22.04 -23.84
CA PRO A 227 24.13 21.09 -24.79
C PRO A 227 24.04 19.63 -24.32
N THR A 228 24.35 19.36 -23.05
CA THR A 228 24.21 18.03 -22.46
C THR A 228 22.76 17.53 -22.52
N LEU A 229 21.77 18.40 -22.30
CA LEU A 229 20.37 18.03 -22.47
C LEU A 229 20.04 17.69 -23.93
N TYR A 230 20.53 18.43 -24.91
CA TYR A 230 20.33 18.08 -26.33
C TYR A 230 20.92 16.71 -26.68
N ASP A 231 22.13 16.41 -26.18
CA ASP A 231 22.76 15.10 -26.37
C ASP A 231 21.92 13.98 -25.75
N LEU A 232 21.35 14.22 -24.57
CA LEU A 232 20.46 13.27 -23.89
C LEU A 232 19.14 13.05 -24.66
N LEU A 233 18.56 14.10 -25.24
CA LEU A 233 17.35 13.99 -26.05
C LEU A 233 17.58 13.15 -27.30
N GLY A 234 18.70 13.41 -28.00
CA GLY A 234 19.09 12.65 -29.19
C GLY A 234 19.40 11.19 -28.85
N LYS A 235 20.16 10.95 -27.77
CA LYS A 235 20.55 9.62 -27.30
C LYS A 235 19.35 8.73 -26.94
N HIS A 236 18.28 9.31 -26.38
CA HIS A 236 17.10 8.58 -25.93
C HIS A 236 15.88 8.70 -26.85
N GLY A 237 16.02 9.37 -27.99
CA GLY A 237 14.93 9.59 -28.95
C GLY A 237 13.74 10.35 -28.36
N ILE A 238 13.99 11.30 -27.46
CA ILE A 238 12.94 12.06 -26.77
C ILE A 238 12.67 13.37 -27.51
N ASP A 239 11.45 13.55 -27.99
CA ASP A 239 11.01 14.81 -28.59
C ASP A 239 10.41 15.75 -27.53
N ALA A 240 11.12 16.85 -27.25
CA ALA A 240 10.69 17.86 -26.28
C ALA A 240 9.37 18.55 -26.66
N ALA A 241 9.01 18.59 -27.96
CA ALA A 241 7.78 19.22 -28.44
C ALA A 241 6.50 18.49 -28.00
N GLN A 242 6.62 17.24 -27.55
CA GLN A 242 5.51 16.44 -27.01
C GLN A 242 5.08 16.93 -25.62
N PHE A 243 6.01 17.53 -24.85
CA PHE A 243 5.77 17.97 -23.47
C PHE A 243 5.26 19.42 -23.36
N GLY A 244 5.36 20.19 -24.45
CA GLY A 244 4.82 21.56 -24.52
C GLY A 244 3.35 21.63 -24.93
N ARG A 245 2.83 20.60 -25.62
CA ARG A 245 1.46 20.62 -26.21
C ARG A 245 0.36 20.09 -25.28
N HIS A 246 0.71 19.26 -24.30
CA HIS A 246 -0.26 18.67 -23.35
C HIS A 246 -0.64 19.57 -22.16
N ALA A 247 -0.04 20.77 -22.02
CA ALA A 247 -0.41 21.71 -20.96
C ALA A 247 -1.63 22.58 -21.28
N THR A 248 -2.21 22.48 -22.49
CA THR A 248 -3.35 23.32 -22.93
C THR A 248 -4.67 22.55 -23.05
N GLN A 249 -4.73 21.26 -22.72
CA GLN A 249 -6.01 20.54 -22.60
C GLN A 249 -6.09 19.85 -21.24
N ALA A 250 -6.53 20.61 -20.24
CA ALA A 250 -7.25 20.03 -19.11
C ALA A 250 -8.66 19.61 -19.59
N PRO A 251 -9.28 18.56 -19.01
CA PRO A 251 -10.65 18.21 -19.34
C PRO A 251 -11.56 19.33 -18.83
N GLU A 252 -12.24 19.99 -19.76
CA GLU A 252 -13.28 20.96 -19.44
C GLU A 252 -14.41 20.22 -18.71
N ALA A 253 -14.69 20.68 -17.50
CA ALA A 253 -15.73 20.15 -16.64
C ALA A 253 -17.07 20.14 -17.39
N ALA A 254 -17.71 18.98 -17.43
CA ALA A 254 -19.11 18.84 -17.79
C ALA A 254 -19.95 19.64 -16.78
N THR A 255 -20.18 20.91 -17.12
CA THR A 255 -21.17 21.75 -16.48
C THR A 255 -22.46 21.45 -17.21
N ALA A 256 -23.29 20.59 -16.62
CA ALA A 256 -24.65 20.36 -17.08
C ALA A 256 -25.46 21.63 -16.84
N THR A 257 -25.55 22.47 -17.87
CA THR A 257 -26.50 23.58 -17.92
C THR A 257 -27.90 22.97 -18.07
N VAL A 258 -28.70 23.07 -17.01
CA VAL A 258 -30.15 22.86 -17.07
C VAL A 258 -30.74 24.01 -17.86
N GLU A 259 -31.11 23.75 -19.11
CA GLU A 259 -31.85 24.68 -19.96
C GLU A 259 -33.31 24.74 -19.47
N ALA A 260 -33.64 25.81 -18.77
CA ALA A 260 -35.00 26.15 -18.40
C ALA A 260 -35.70 26.79 -19.61
N ALA A 261 -36.66 26.07 -20.18
CA ALA A 261 -37.60 26.59 -21.16
C ALA A 261 -38.55 27.60 -20.48
N ALA A 262 -38.59 28.82 -21.01
CA ALA A 262 -39.66 29.80 -20.80
C ALA A 262 -40.20 30.25 -22.17
N PRO A 263 -41.52 30.52 -22.29
CA PRO A 263 -42.24 30.51 -23.56
C PRO A 263 -42.13 31.83 -24.34
N PRO A 264 -42.46 31.85 -25.65
CA PRO A 264 -42.54 33.09 -26.40
C PRO A 264 -43.77 33.91 -25.97
N GLY A 265 -43.52 35.17 -25.64
CA GLY A 265 -44.55 36.18 -25.44
C GLY A 265 -45.10 36.67 -26.77
N ASP A 266 -46.42 36.63 -26.90
CA ASP A 266 -47.22 37.30 -27.91
C ASP A 266 -47.01 38.82 -27.86
N ILE A 267 -46.87 39.41 -29.04
CA ILE A 267 -46.88 40.86 -29.27
C ILE A 267 -48.07 41.20 -30.15
N ALA A 268 -48.97 42.04 -29.61
CA ALA A 268 -49.91 42.96 -30.27
C ALA A 268 -50.91 42.35 -31.29
N GLY A 269 -52.22 42.58 -31.20
CA GLY A 269 -52.91 43.84 -30.94
C GLY A 269 -53.70 44.25 -32.19
N GLY A 270 -55.02 44.38 -32.05
CA GLY A 270 -55.96 44.89 -33.06
C GLY A 270 -57.20 43.99 -33.15
N GLY A 271 -58.44 44.45 -33.01
CA GLY A 271 -59.02 45.77 -32.83
C GLY A 271 -60.55 45.57 -32.88
N GLU A 272 -61.25 46.29 -32.01
CA GLU A 272 -62.72 46.50 -31.91
C GLU A 272 -63.66 45.30 -31.74
#